data_AF-S0JZ32-F1
#
_entry.id   AF-S0JZ32-F1
#
_cell.length_a   1.000
_cell.length_b   1.000
_cell.length_c   1.000
_cell.angle_alpha   90.00
_cell.angle_beta   90.00
_cell.angle_gamma   90.00
#
_symmetry.space_group_name_H-M   'P 1'
#
loop_
_entity.id
_entity.type
_entity.pdbx_description
1 polymer ?
#
loop_
_entity_poly.entity_id
_entity_poly.type
_entity_poly.pdbx_seq_one_letter_code
_entity_poly.pdbx_strand_id
1 'polypeptide(L)'
;MKINEALNIRQYKIILAEDTEKLPLDELKELGTWINPLPKHYVVMLPSNDLPIAKPEIFEKVFREKTGLSSEKAQIEATYGPFNLQRAVEKEWI
;
A
#
# COMPACT_ATOMS: atom_id res chain seq x y z
N MET A 1 21.81 -10.76 10.04
CA MET A 1 20.68 -9.86 9.74
C MET A 1 19.39 -10.58 10.11
N LYS A 2 18.59 -10.00 11.01
CA LYS A 2 17.50 -10.69 11.70
C LYS A 2 16.29 -10.82 10.78
N ILE A 3 15.91 -12.05 10.46
CA ILE A 3 14.70 -12.44 9.71
C ILE A 3 13.42 -11.79 10.32
N ASN A 4 13.45 -11.42 11.60
CA ASN A 4 12.35 -10.79 12.32
C ASN A 4 12.05 -9.32 11.93
N GLU A 5 12.98 -8.58 11.35
CA GLU A 5 12.72 -7.20 10.90
C GLU A 5 11.90 -7.18 9.61
N ALA A 6 12.11 -8.16 8.72
CA ALA A 6 11.33 -8.30 7.48
C ALA A 6 9.86 -8.66 7.73
N LEU A 7 9.52 -9.26 8.88
CA LEU A 7 8.16 -9.68 9.22
C LEU A 7 7.25 -8.54 9.70
N ASN A 8 7.79 -7.36 10.02
CA ASN A 8 7.01 -6.24 10.58
C ASN A 8 7.09 -4.97 9.74
N ILE A 9 7.44 -5.08 8.46
CA ILE A 9 7.48 -3.94 7.54
C ILE A 9 6.06 -3.38 7.35
N ARG A 10 5.93 -2.06 7.39
CA ARG A 10 4.70 -1.30 7.20
C ARG A 10 4.17 -1.53 5.79
N GLN A 11 2.89 -1.83 5.71
CA GLN A 11 2.20 -2.08 4.45
C GLN A 11 0.99 -1.15 4.34
N TYR A 12 0.68 -0.75 3.12
CA TYR A 12 -0.54 -0.02 2.81
C TYR A 12 -1.33 -0.78 1.77
N LYS A 13 -2.58 -1.08 2.12
CA LYS A 13 -3.58 -1.60 1.20
C LYS A 13 -4.26 -0.41 0.55
N ILE A 14 -4.35 -0.42 -0.77
CA ILE A 14 -4.91 0.66 -1.57
C ILE A 14 -5.97 0.07 -2.48
N ILE A 15 -7.19 0.59 -2.37
CA ILE A 15 -8.34 0.14 -3.14
C ILE A 15 -8.80 1.31 -3.97
N LEU A 16 -8.78 1.15 -5.30
CA LEU A 16 -9.27 2.17 -6.21
C LEU A 16 -10.77 1.99 -6.47
N ALA A 17 -11.47 3.09 -6.69
CA ALA A 17 -12.83 3.04 -7.21
C ALA A 17 -12.87 2.42 -8.62
N GLU A 18 -14.01 1.83 -9.00
CA GLU A 18 -14.15 1.11 -10.28
C GLU A 18 -13.80 1.98 -11.49
N ASP A 19 -14.19 3.25 -11.46
CA ASP A 19 -14.01 4.23 -12.52
C ASP A 19 -12.62 4.89 -12.54
N THR A 20 -11.76 4.58 -11.56
CA THR A 20 -10.41 5.15 -11.45
C THR A 20 -9.41 4.35 -12.28
N GLU A 21 -8.56 4.97 -13.08
CA GLU A 21 -7.55 4.25 -13.87
C GLU A 21 -6.55 3.45 -13.01
N LYS A 22 -5.83 2.51 -13.62
CA LYS A 22 -4.82 1.72 -12.88
C LYS A 22 -3.67 2.62 -12.41
N LEU A 23 -3.07 2.28 -11.28
CA LEU A 23 -1.92 3.03 -10.76
C LEU A 23 -0.70 2.87 -11.68
N PRO A 24 0.04 3.96 -11.97
CA PRO A 24 1.32 3.88 -12.68
C PRO A 24 2.41 3.36 -11.73
N LEU A 25 2.49 2.04 -11.58
CA LEU A 25 3.40 1.39 -10.60
C LEU A 25 4.88 1.73 -10.85
N ASP A 26 5.29 1.97 -12.10
CA ASP A 26 6.65 2.37 -12.45
C ASP A 26 7.04 3.74 -11.86
N GLU A 27 6.09 4.65 -11.72
CA GLU A 27 6.29 5.98 -11.11
C GLU A 27 6.21 5.94 -9.58
N LEU A 28 5.56 4.90 -9.05
CA LEU A 28 5.35 4.71 -7.61
C LEU A 28 6.35 3.75 -6.95
N LYS A 29 7.22 3.10 -7.73
CA LYS A 29 8.23 2.14 -7.25
C LYS A 29 9.15 2.69 -6.16
N GLU A 30 9.32 4.01 -6.12
CA GLU A 30 10.13 4.71 -5.11
C GLU A 30 9.51 4.64 -3.71
N LEU A 31 8.19 4.46 -3.61
CA LEU A 31 7.45 4.36 -2.34
C LEU A 31 7.62 2.98 -1.68
N GLY A 32 8.00 1.97 -2.45
CA GLY A 32 8.20 0.62 -1.94
C GLY A 32 7.92 -0.45 -2.98
N THR A 33 7.78 -1.68 -2.49
CA THR A 33 7.48 -2.85 -3.32
C THR A 33 5.97 -3.00 -3.46
N TRP A 34 5.48 -2.93 -4.70
CA TRP A 34 4.06 -3.00 -5.02
C TRP A 34 3.63 -4.41 -5.42
N ILE A 35 2.47 -4.83 -4.95
CA ILE A 35 1.82 -6.09 -5.28
C ILE A 35 0.37 -5.79 -5.63
N ASN A 36 -0.14 -6.42 -6.67
CA ASN A 36 -1.48 -6.22 -7.19
C ASN A 36 -2.23 -7.56 -7.22
N PRO A 37 -2.70 -8.05 -6.05
CA PRO A 37 -3.31 -9.39 -5.96
C PRO A 37 -4.64 -9.49 -6.71
N LEU A 38 -5.39 -8.38 -6.84
CA LEU A 38 -6.69 -8.33 -7.51
C LEU A 38 -6.82 -7.01 -8.29
N PRO A 39 -7.60 -6.96 -9.38
CA PRO A 39 -7.84 -5.71 -10.11
C PRO A 39 -8.26 -4.58 -9.15
N LYS A 40 -7.64 -3.39 -9.29
CA LYS A 40 -7.87 -2.20 -8.45
C LYS A 40 -7.41 -2.31 -7.00
N HIS A 41 -6.85 -3.44 -6.58
CA HIS A 41 -6.41 -3.67 -5.23
C HIS A 41 -4.90 -3.81 -5.19
N TYR A 42 -4.24 -2.88 -4.51
CA TYR A 42 -2.80 -2.82 -4.42
C TYR A 42 -2.36 -2.94 -2.96
N VAL A 43 -1.20 -3.54 -2.77
CA VAL A 43 -0.49 -3.54 -1.51
C VAL A 43 0.90 -3.01 -1.79
N VAL A 44 1.31 -1.98 -1.06
CA VAL A 44 2.70 -1.53 -1.07
C VAL A 44 3.35 -1.85 0.26
N MET A 45 4.51 -2.50 0.19
CA MET A 45 5.38 -2.75 1.33
C MET A 45 6.49 -1.70 1.30
N LEU A 46 6.63 -0.97 2.39
CA LEU A 46 7.69 0.03 2.49
C LEU A 46 9.08 -0.63 2.52
N PRO A 47 10.13 0.07 2.07
CA PRO A 47 11.49 -0.48 2.14
C PRO A 47 12.05 -0.50 3.56
N SER A 48 11.58 0.39 4.46
CA SER A 48 11.88 0.36 5.89
C SER A 48 10.81 1.10 6.70
N ASN A 49 10.64 0.71 7.96
CA ASN A 49 9.79 1.40 8.94
C ASN A 49 10.41 2.68 9.51
N ASP A 50 11.71 2.87 9.35
CA ASP A 50 12.41 4.08 9.84
C ASP A 50 12.15 5.30 8.95
N LEU A 51 11.55 5.10 7.77
CA LEU A 51 11.25 6.19 6.86
C LEU A 51 10.04 7.00 7.35
N PRO A 52 10.01 8.33 7.12
CA PRO A 52 8.87 9.16 7.46
C PRO A 52 7.54 8.67 6.85
N ILE A 53 7.60 8.11 5.65
CA ILE A 53 6.44 7.52 4.95
C ILE A 53 5.86 6.28 5.66
N ALA A 54 6.51 5.75 6.69
CA ALA A 54 5.90 4.73 7.56
C ALA A 54 4.72 5.27 8.39
N LYS A 55 4.64 6.59 8.55
CA LYS A 55 3.47 7.26 9.12
C LYS A 55 2.35 7.33 8.08
N PRO A 56 1.13 6.86 8.41
CA PRO A 56 0.05 6.75 7.44
C PRO A 56 -0.36 8.10 6.83
N GLU A 57 -0.39 9.17 7.63
CA GLU A 57 -0.72 10.52 7.16
C GLU A 57 0.31 11.05 6.14
N ILE A 58 1.59 10.72 6.34
CA ILE A 58 2.66 11.12 5.42
C ILE A 58 2.59 10.29 4.14
N PHE A 59 2.38 8.98 4.26
CA PHE A 59 2.21 8.11 3.10
C PHE A 59 1.04 8.56 2.23
N GLU A 60 -0.13 8.76 2.84
CA GLU A 60 -1.33 9.19 2.13
C GLU A 60 -1.10 10.51 1.41
N LYS A 61 -0.51 11.51 2.08
CA LYS A 61 -0.17 12.78 1.45
C LYS A 61 0.72 12.60 0.22
N VAL A 62 1.84 11.88 0.37
CA VAL A 62 2.79 11.65 -0.73
C VAL A 62 2.16 10.84 -1.87
N PHE A 63 1.37 9.82 -1.55
CA PHE A 63 0.64 9.02 -2.54
C PHE A 63 -0.31 9.90 -3.34
N ARG A 64 -1.10 10.76 -2.68
CA ARG A 64 -2.04 11.67 -3.33
C ARG A 64 -1.33 12.73 -4.16
N GLU A 65 -0.21 13.27 -3.69
CA GLU A 65 0.62 14.21 -4.45
C GLU A 65 1.18 13.58 -5.73
N LYS A 66 1.60 12.30 -5.69
CA LYS A 66 2.11 11.59 -6.87
C LYS A 66 1.02 11.12 -7.84
N THR A 67 -0.14 10.74 -7.33
CA THR A 67 -1.21 10.11 -8.16
C THR A 67 -2.33 11.06 -8.56
N GLY A 68 -2.48 12.21 -7.87
CA GLY A 68 -3.59 13.12 -8.04
C GLY A 68 -4.95 12.57 -7.55
N LEU A 69 -4.97 11.41 -6.89
CA LEU A 69 -6.22 10.75 -6.50
C LEU A 69 -6.80 11.33 -5.21
N SER A 70 -8.09 11.67 -5.24
CA SER A 70 -8.85 12.05 -4.05
C SER A 70 -9.21 10.84 -3.20
N SER A 71 -9.67 11.07 -1.97
CA SER A 71 -10.04 10.00 -1.03
C SER A 71 -11.23 9.17 -1.50
N GLU A 72 -12.08 9.73 -2.37
CA GLU A 72 -13.19 9.03 -2.99
C GLU A 72 -12.73 8.07 -4.11
N LYS A 73 -11.59 8.36 -4.74
CA LYS A 73 -11.03 7.56 -5.84
C LYS A 73 -10.06 6.48 -5.36
N ALA A 74 -9.45 6.67 -4.20
CA ALA A 74 -8.52 5.73 -3.60
C ALA A 74 -8.63 5.70 -2.07
N GLN A 75 -9.07 4.56 -1.54
CA GLN A 75 -9.05 4.25 -0.12
C GLN A 75 -7.71 3.62 0.26
N ILE A 76 -7.11 4.11 1.35
CA ILE A 76 -5.81 3.64 1.84
C ILE A 76 -5.97 3.13 3.27
N GLU A 77 -5.62 1.88 3.51
CA GLU A 77 -5.63 1.26 4.83
C GLU A 77 -4.22 0.85 5.23
N ALA A 78 -3.77 1.36 6.38
CA ALA A 78 -2.44 1.04 6.88
C ALA A 78 -2.46 -0.25 7.71
N THR A 79 -1.67 -1.24 7.31
CA THR A 79 -1.61 -2.55 7.95
C THR A 79 -0.19 -2.81 8.49
N TYR A 80 -0.13 -3.56 9.59
CA TYR A 80 1.09 -4.12 10.15
C TYR A 80 1.01 -5.64 10.08
N GLY A 81 2.04 -6.30 9.57
CA GLY A 81 2.17 -7.74 9.75
C GLY A 81 3.08 -8.43 8.74
N PRO A 82 3.37 -9.72 8.99
CA PRO A 82 4.06 -10.56 8.02
C PRO A 82 3.21 -10.66 6.76
N PHE A 83 3.85 -10.66 5.59
CA PHE A 83 3.18 -10.79 4.30
C PHE A 83 2.47 -12.16 4.19
N ASN A 84 1.26 -12.24 4.75
CA ASN A 84 0.38 -13.39 4.65
C ASN A 84 -0.70 -13.06 3.62
N LEU A 85 -0.46 -13.47 2.37
CA LEU A 85 -1.46 -13.43 1.29
C LEU A 85 -2.80 -14.04 1.73
N GLN A 86 -2.79 -14.99 2.67
CA GLN A 86 -4.01 -15.58 3.25
C GLN A 86 -4.88 -14.54 3.98
N ARG A 87 -4.29 -13.62 4.74
CA ARG A 87 -5.05 -12.54 5.41
C ARG A 87 -5.55 -11.46 4.44
N ALA A 88 -4.86 -11.27 3.33
CA ALA A 88 -5.35 -10.44 2.24
C ALA A 88 -6.58 -11.06 1.56
N VAL A 89 -6.84 -12.37 1.73
CA VAL A 89 -8.06 -13.03 1.23
C VAL A 89 -9.15 -13.11 2.31
N GLU A 90 -8.79 -13.19 3.59
CA GLU A 90 -9.75 -13.37 4.70
C GLU A 90 -10.45 -12.10 5.19
N LYS A 91 -9.91 -10.90 4.99
CA LYS A 91 -10.73 -9.69 5.15
C LYS A 91 -11.60 -9.59 3.91
N GLU A 92 -12.91 -9.82 4.06
CA GLU A 92 -13.89 -9.47 3.02
C GLU A 92 -13.51 -8.11 2.45
N TRP A 93 -13.17 -8.11 1.17
CA TRP A 93 -13.06 -6.91 0.38
C TRP A 93 -14.50 -6.46 0.16
N ILE A 94 -15.09 -5.85 1.19
CA ILE A 94 -16.42 -5.24 1.11
C ILE A 94 -16.32 -4.03 0.19
#